data_AF-A0A357NAU0-F1
#
_entry.id   AF-A0A357NAU0-F1
#
_cell.length_a   1.000
_cell.length_b   1.000
_cell.length_c   1.000
_cell.angle_alpha   90.00
_cell.angle_beta   90.00
_cell.angle_gamma   90.00
#
_symmetry.space_group_name_H-M   'P 1'
#
loop_
_entity.id
_entity.type
_entity.pdbx_description
1 polymer ?
#
loop_
_entity_poly.entity_id
_entity_poly.type
_entity_poly.pdbx_seq_one_letter_code
_entity_poly.pdbx_strand_id
1 'polypeptide(L)'
;SCLVTTLSINLYAGVQGLTNADPARLAAQVVSGIGFLGAGAILKEGFTIRGLTTAAGLWVSACVGIAVGAGAMVGAITTTGLVVLILVVKPRVEKMLFGYPATMSLIIHAEERPGQIGLIGSYLGKR
;
A
#
# COMPACT_ATOMS: atom_id res chain seq x y z
N SER A 1 11.87 -0.44 6.44
CA SER A 1 12.42 -0.84 7.76
C SER A 1 13.83 -0.31 7.95
N CYS A 2 14.79 -0.62 7.06
CA CYS A 2 16.19 -0.16 7.16
C CYS A 2 16.34 1.35 7.44
N LEU A 3 15.65 2.22 6.68
CA LEU A 3 15.66 3.67 6.88
C LEU A 3 15.34 4.07 8.34
N VAL A 4 14.29 3.48 8.92
CA VAL A 4 13.86 3.80 10.29
C VAL A 4 14.90 3.35 11.30
N THR A 5 15.49 2.16 11.12
CA THR A 5 16.55 1.66 12.01
C THR A 5 17.79 2.55 11.96
N THR A 6 18.24 2.95 10.77
CA THR A 6 19.36 3.89 10.61
C THR A 6 19.03 5.25 11.23
N LEU A 7 17.80 5.72 11.07
CA LEU A 7 17.35 6.98 11.68
C LEU A 7 17.36 6.91 13.20
N SER A 8 16.85 5.82 13.79
CA SER A 8 16.84 5.61 15.24
C SER A 8 18.25 5.63 15.83
N ILE A 9 19.22 4.99 15.16
CA ILE A 9 20.62 5.00 15.59
C ILE A 9 21.21 6.41 15.52
N ASN A 10 21.00 7.14 14.43
CA ASN A 10 21.53 8.50 14.26
C ASN A 10 20.88 9.51 15.22
N LEU A 11 19.57 9.39 15.47
CA LEU A 11 18.86 10.22 16.45
C LEU A 11 19.43 10.01 17.85
N TYR A 12 19.63 8.75 18.27
CA TYR A 12 20.18 8.43 19.57
C TYR A 12 21.60 8.99 19.74
N ALA A 13 22.47 8.79 18.74
CA ALA A 13 23.83 9.32 18.74
C ALA A 13 23.87 10.86 18.81
N GLY A 14 22.90 11.55 18.19
CA GLY A 14 22.83 13.02 18.18
C GLY A 14 22.38 13.67 19.48
N VAL A 15 21.70 12.93 20.37
CA VAL A 15 21.24 13.44 21.68
C VAL A 15 21.95 12.83 22.88
N GLN A 16 22.81 11.83 22.65
CA GLN A 16 23.53 11.14 23.72
C GLN A 16 24.35 12.13 24.56
N GLY A 17 23.99 12.25 25.85
CA GLY A 17 24.66 13.14 26.80
C GLY A 17 24.18 14.61 26.80
N LEU A 18 23.29 15.01 25.89
CA LEU A 18 22.71 16.36 25.85
C LEU A 18 21.37 16.46 26.59
N THR A 19 20.60 15.37 26.65
CA THR A 19 19.28 15.35 27.30
C THR A 19 18.89 13.93 27.70
N ASN A 20 18.01 13.80 28.69
CA ASN A 20 17.36 12.54 29.05
C ASN A 20 16.12 12.24 28.19
N ALA A 21 15.77 13.13 27.27
CA ALA A 21 14.65 12.92 26.36
C ALA A 21 15.05 11.94 25.24
N ASP A 22 14.22 10.91 25.01
CA ASP A 22 14.39 9.93 23.94
C ASP A 22 13.54 10.29 22.70
N PRO A 23 14.07 11.03 21.71
CA PRO A 23 13.33 11.36 20.49
C PRO A 23 12.97 10.11 19.67
N ALA A 24 13.71 9.01 19.83
CA ALA A 24 13.37 7.71 19.25
C ALA A 24 11.99 7.19 19.71
N ARG A 25 11.51 7.57 20.90
CA ARG A 25 10.17 7.20 21.38
C ARG A 25 9.06 7.82 20.54
N LEU A 26 9.20 9.06 20.10
CA LEU A 26 8.20 9.70 19.24
C LEU A 26 8.09 8.97 17.90
N ALA A 27 9.23 8.67 17.27
CA ALA A 27 9.27 7.88 16.05
C ALA A 27 8.63 6.49 16.25
N ALA A 28 8.92 5.81 17.36
CA ALA A 28 8.35 4.50 17.67
C ALA A 28 6.82 4.53 17.80
N GLN A 29 6.26 5.58 18.43
CA GLN A 29 4.80 5.74 18.55
C GLN A 29 4.15 5.96 17.18
N VAL A 30 4.77 6.75 16.31
CA VAL A 30 4.29 6.95 14.93
C VAL A 30 4.30 5.62 14.17
N VAL A 31 5.41 4.87 14.23
CA VAL A 31 5.54 3.56 13.57
C VAL A 31 4.47 2.57 14.08
N SER A 32 4.22 2.54 15.38
CA SER A 32 3.18 1.71 15.97
C SER A 32 1.77 2.10 15.48
N GLY A 33 1.47 3.40 15.44
CA GLY A 33 0.17 3.92 14.99
C GLY A 33 -0.11 3.61 13.53
N ILE A 34 0.86 3.83 12.64
CA ILE A 34 0.70 3.48 11.22
C ILE A 34 0.64 1.96 11.01
N GLY A 35 1.27 1.14 11.85
CA GLY A 35 1.12 -0.31 11.80
C GLY A 35 -0.33 -0.75 12.00
N PHE A 36 -1.02 -0.14 12.97
CA PHE A 36 -2.44 -0.37 13.20
C PHE A 36 -3.30 0.08 12.01
N LEU A 37 -3.07 1.28 11.47
CA LEU A 37 -3.80 1.79 10.30
C LEU A 37 -3.54 0.93 9.05
N GLY A 38 -2.30 0.48 8.86
CA GLY A 38 -1.91 -0.41 7.76
C GLY A 38 -2.61 -1.75 7.84
N ALA A 39 -2.74 -2.34 9.04
CA ALA A 39 -3.53 -3.55 9.24
C ALA A 39 -5.00 -3.34 8.89
N GLY A 40 -5.58 -2.19 9.30
CA GLY A 40 -6.97 -1.83 8.96
C GLY A 40 -7.22 -1.59 7.47
N ALA A 41 -6.18 -1.24 6.70
CA ALA A 41 -6.27 -1.08 5.25
C ALA A 41 -6.26 -2.42 4.49
N ILE A 42 -5.93 -3.54 5.14
CA ILE A 42 -5.91 -4.88 4.53
C ILE A 42 -7.28 -5.52 4.75
N LEU A 43 -8.00 -5.75 3.66
CA LEU A 43 -9.33 -6.36 3.68
C LEU A 43 -9.28 -7.75 3.06
N LYS A 44 -9.88 -8.73 3.74
CA LYS A 44 -10.01 -10.11 3.25
C LYS A 44 -11.47 -10.37 2.86
N GLU A 45 -11.68 -10.65 1.58
CA GLU A 45 -12.98 -11.02 1.02
C GLU A 45 -12.89 -12.47 0.52
N GLY A 46 -13.34 -13.43 1.34
CA GLY A 46 -13.22 -14.86 1.03
C GLY A 46 -11.75 -15.30 0.86
N PHE A 47 -11.39 -15.72 -0.36
CA PHE A 47 -10.02 -16.10 -0.74
C PHE A 47 -9.18 -14.93 -1.28
N THR A 48 -9.77 -13.75 -1.51
CA THR A 48 -9.07 -12.59 -2.09
C THR A 48 -8.66 -11.60 -1.00
N ILE A 49 -7.43 -11.08 -1.07
CA ILE A 49 -6.93 -10.04 -0.18
C ILE A 49 -6.79 -8.74 -0.98
N ARG A 50 -7.41 -7.66 -0.50
CA ARG A 50 -7.32 -6.30 -1.06
C ARG A 50 -6.58 -5.38 -0.09
N GLY A 51 -5.99 -4.32 -0.62
CA GLY A 51 -5.40 -3.24 0.20
C GLY A 51 -3.96 -3.45 0.67
N LEU A 52 -3.29 -4.56 0.32
CA LEU A 52 -1.87 -4.80 0.64
C LEU A 52 -0.94 -3.68 0.16
N THR A 53 -1.12 -3.20 -1.08
CA THR A 53 -0.32 -2.09 -1.61
C THR A 53 -0.60 -0.77 -0.88
N THR A 54 -1.85 -0.53 -0.48
CA THR A 54 -2.24 0.66 0.29
C THR A 54 -1.59 0.65 1.67
N ALA A 55 -1.66 -0.48 2.38
CA ALA A 55 -1.01 -0.67 3.67
C ALA A 55 0.51 -0.44 3.60
N ALA A 56 1.17 -1.00 2.59
CA ALA A 56 2.59 -0.78 2.35
C ALA A 56 2.92 0.69 2.04
N GLY A 57 2.07 1.37 1.25
CA GLY A 57 2.23 2.79 0.93
C GLY A 57 2.14 3.69 2.16
N LEU A 58 1.15 3.45 3.04
CA LEU A 58 1.01 4.18 4.31
C LEU A 58 2.22 3.98 5.23
N TRP A 59 2.74 2.75 5.31
CA TRP A 59 3.93 2.46 6.10
C TRP A 59 5.14 3.25 5.62
N VAL A 60 5.35 3.28 4.31
CA VAL A 60 6.51 3.94 3.72
C VAL A 60 6.41 5.46 3.79
N SER A 61 5.23 6.05 3.54
CA SER A 61 5.05 7.50 3.64
C SER A 61 5.33 8.01 5.05
N ALA A 62 4.90 7.27 6.08
CA ALA A 62 5.23 7.58 7.46
C ALA A 62 6.73 7.50 7.75
N CYS A 63 7.41 6.44 7.29
CA CYS A 63 8.86 6.31 7.46
C CYS A 63 9.62 7.49 6.84
N VAL A 64 9.22 7.93 5.65
CA VAL A 64 9.80 9.10 4.97
C VAL A 64 9.50 10.38 5.76
N GLY A 65 8.27 10.57 6.24
CA GLY A 65 7.89 11.73 7.05
C GLY A 65 8.71 11.85 8.34
N ILE A 66 8.95 10.74 9.05
CA ILE A 66 9.82 10.72 10.23
C ILE A 66 11.26 11.06 9.84
N ALA A 67 11.77 10.50 8.73
CA ALA A 67 13.13 10.79 8.26
C ALA A 67 13.32 12.27 7.90
N VAL A 68 12.33 12.88 7.24
CA VAL A 68 12.30 14.32 6.93
C VAL A 68 12.24 15.15 8.20
N GLY A 69 11.33 14.83 9.13
CA GLY A 69 11.17 15.55 10.40
C GLY A 69 12.40 15.48 11.31
N ALA A 70 13.19 14.40 11.20
CA ALA A 70 14.46 14.24 11.91
C ALA A 70 15.68 14.83 11.16
N GLY A 71 15.48 15.45 9.99
CA GLY A 71 16.55 16.10 9.22
C GLY A 71 17.38 15.17 8.32
N ALA A 72 17.04 13.89 8.21
CA ALA A 72 17.76 12.91 7.39
C ALA A 72 17.38 12.99 5.90
N MET A 73 17.72 14.11 5.26
CA MET A 73 17.36 14.42 3.87
C MET A 73 17.89 13.41 2.84
N VAL A 74 19.13 12.94 2.99
CA VAL A 74 19.73 11.98 2.04
C VAL A 74 18.95 10.65 2.06
N GLY A 75 18.64 10.13 3.24
CA GLY A 75 17.84 8.91 3.41
C GLY A 75 16.40 9.08 2.93
N ALA A 76 15.79 10.25 3.20
CA ALA A 76 14.43 10.57 2.76
C ALA A 76 14.30 10.68 1.24
N ILE A 77 15.23 11.37 0.57
CA ILE A 77 15.21 11.56 -0.89
C ILE A 77 15.44 10.23 -1.61
N THR A 78 16.46 9.48 -1.20
CA THR A 78 16.78 8.17 -1.80
C THR A 78 15.62 7.19 -1.65
N THR A 79 15.01 7.12 -0.46
CA THR A 79 13.85 6.25 -0.22
C THR A 79 12.64 6.69 -1.03
N THR A 80 12.33 8.00 -1.06
CA THR A 80 11.23 8.54 -1.86
C THR A 80 11.42 8.21 -3.35
N GLY A 81 12.64 8.39 -3.87
CA GLY A 81 12.97 8.06 -5.26
C GLY A 81 12.73 6.59 -5.60
N LEU A 82 13.20 5.67 -4.74
CA LEU A 82 12.98 4.24 -4.90
C LEU A 82 11.49 3.88 -4.88
N VAL A 83 10.73 4.49 -3.97
CA VAL A 83 9.30 4.22 -3.80
C VAL A 83 8.52 4.70 -5.01
N VAL A 84 8.77 5.93 -5.47
CA VAL A 84 8.17 6.46 -6.70
C VAL A 84 8.51 5.56 -7.89
N LEU A 85 9.76 5.11 -8.01
CA LEU A 85 10.18 4.19 -9.05
C LEU A 85 9.39 2.89 -9.01
N ILE A 86 9.24 2.27 -7.84
CA ILE A 86 8.44 1.04 -7.67
C ILE A 86 6.97 1.26 -8.04
N LEU A 87 6.37 2.37 -7.59
CA LEU A 87 4.97 2.70 -7.88
C LEU A 87 4.72 2.96 -9.37
N VAL A 88 5.69 3.53 -10.09
CA VAL A 88 5.59 3.76 -11.54
C VAL A 88 5.85 2.48 -12.34
N VAL A 89 6.78 1.65 -11.88
CA VAL A 89 7.13 0.39 -12.56
C VAL A 89 6.05 -0.67 -12.38
N LYS A 90 5.41 -0.76 -11.20
CA LYS A 90 4.36 -1.76 -10.92
C LYS A 90 3.27 -1.84 -12.02
N PRO A 91 2.56 -0.75 -12.39
CA PRO A 91 1.50 -0.82 -13.41
C PRO A 91 2.06 -1.12 -14.81
N ARG A 92 3.31 -0.76 -15.11
CA ARG A 92 3.97 -1.13 -16.37
C ARG A 92 4.29 -2.62 -16.42
N VAL A 93 4.77 -3.18 -15.31
CA VAL A 93 5.07 -4.61 -15.17
C VAL A 93 3.79 -5.43 -15.18
N GLU A 94 2.73 -4.98 -14.49
CA GLU A 94 1.40 -5.61 -14.57
C GLU A 94 0.90 -5.64 -16.02
N LYS A 95 1.00 -4.52 -16.76
CA LYS A 95 0.64 -4.49 -18.18
C LYS A 95 1.46 -5.47 -19.02
N MET A 96 2.76 -5.56 -18.77
CA MET A 96 3.68 -6.39 -19.56
C MET A 96 3.53 -7.89 -19.26
N LEU A 97 3.22 -8.26 -18.01
CA LEU A 97 3.11 -9.66 -17.59
C LEU A 97 1.71 -10.24 -17.74
N PHE A 98 0.66 -9.47 -17.42
CA PHE A 98 -0.70 -10.02 -17.30
C PHE A 98 -1.63 -9.63 -18.45
N GLY A 99 -1.26 -8.67 -19.30
CA GLY A 99 -2.21 -8.07 -20.23
C GLY A 99 -3.41 -7.46 -19.48
N TYR A 100 -4.29 -6.74 -20.18
CA TYR A 100 -5.53 -6.31 -19.54
C TYR A 100 -6.36 -7.58 -19.19
N PRO A 101 -6.88 -7.76 -17.96
CA PRO A 101 -7.99 -8.68 -17.80
C PRO A 101 -9.09 -8.12 -18.70
N ALA A 102 -9.36 -8.79 -19.82
CA ALA A 102 -10.40 -8.40 -20.74
C ALA A 102 -11.74 -8.56 -20.01
N THR A 103 -12.17 -7.53 -19.28
CA THR A 103 -13.52 -7.44 -18.77
C THR A 103 -14.42 -7.26 -19.98
N MET A 104 -14.88 -8.38 -20.55
CA MET A 104 -15.82 -8.38 -21.65
C MET A 104 -17.21 -8.02 -21.09
N SER A 105 -17.59 -6.75 -21.17
CA SER A 105 -18.96 -6.34 -20.84
C SER A 105 -19.89 -6.78 -21.98
N LEU A 106 -20.70 -7.79 -21.73
CA LEU A 106 -21.73 -8.24 -22.66
C LEU A 106 -23.05 -7.52 -22.33
N ILE A 107 -23.42 -6.53 -23.16
CA ILE A 107 -24.71 -5.84 -23.04
C ILE A 107 -25.72 -6.59 -23.90
N ILE A 108 -26.68 -7.25 -23.27
CA ILE A 108 -27.76 -7.99 -23.95
C ILE A 108 -29.00 -7.11 -23.96
N HIS A 109 -29.44 -6.67 -25.14
CA HIS A 109 -30.78 -6.10 -25.32
C HIS A 109 -31.77 -7.26 -25.51
N ALA A 110 -32.62 -7.47 -24.53
CA ALA A 110 -33.65 -8.51 -24.54
C ALA A 110 -35.02 -7.85 -24.49
N GLU A 111 -35.98 -8.37 -25.26
CA GLU A 111 -37.39 -8.00 -25.17
C GLU A 111 -37.94 -8.42 -23.81
N GLU A 112 -38.74 -7.57 -23.13
CA GLU A 112 -39.28 -7.88 -21.82
C GLU A 112 -40.34 -8.99 -21.91
N ARG A 113 -39.90 -10.25 -21.75
CA ARG A 113 -40.79 -11.40 -21.55
C ARG A 113 -40.59 -11.99 -20.15
N PRO A 114 -41.66 -12.28 -19.41
CA PRO A 114 -41.55 -12.91 -18.09
C PRO A 114 -40.79 -14.25 -18.19
N GLY A 115 -39.72 -14.39 -17.38
CA GLY A 115 -38.87 -15.59 -17.31
C GLY A 115 -37.55 -15.55 -18.10
N GLN A 116 -37.34 -14.54 -18.96
CA GLN A 116 -36.19 -14.48 -19.88
C GLN A 116 -34.84 -14.30 -19.17
N ILE A 117 -34.81 -13.58 -18.03
CA ILE A 117 -33.62 -13.34 -17.22
C ILE A 117 -33.06 -14.64 -16.62
N GLY A 118 -33.96 -15.52 -16.15
CA GLY A 118 -33.58 -16.83 -15.62
C GLY A 118 -33.02 -17.76 -16.69
N LEU A 119 -33.55 -17.67 -17.91
CA LEU A 119 -33.10 -18.44 -19.05
C LEU A 119 -31.68 -18.02 -19.48
N ILE A 120 -31.41 -16.71 -19.56
CA ILE A 120 -30.08 -16.16 -19.85
C ILE A 120 -29.07 -16.58 -18.77
N GLY A 121 -29.45 -16.47 -17.49
CA GLY A 121 -28.61 -16.94 -16.37
C GLY A 121 -28.28 -18.43 -16.43
N SER A 122 -29.24 -19.25 -16.85
CA SER A 122 -29.05 -20.71 -16.99
C SER A 122 -28.07 -21.08 -18.12
N TYR A 123 -28.02 -20.29 -19.19
CA TYR A 123 -27.08 -20.49 -20.31
C TYR A 123 -25.67 -20.00 -19.98
N LEU A 124 -25.54 -18.91 -19.22
CA LEU A 124 -24.23 -18.40 -18.77
C LEU A 124 -23.60 -19.28 -17.67
N GLY A 125 -24.40 -19.88 -16.78
CA GLY A 125 -23.90 -20.70 -15.67
C GLY A 125 -23.50 -22.15 -16.05
N LYS A 126 -23.64 -22.54 -17.31
CA LYS A 126 -23.36 -23.91 -17.79
C LYS A 126 -21.92 -24.15 -18.27
N ARG A 127 -20.98 -23.26 -17.93
CA ARG A 127 -19.55 -23.41 -18.25
C ARG A 127 -18.69 -23.35 -17.00
#